data_AF-A0A0B2UJJ6-F1
#
_entry.id   AF-A0A0B2UJJ6-F1
#
_cell.length_a   1.000
_cell.length_b   1.000
_cell.length_c   1.000
_cell.angle_alpha   90.00
_cell.angle_beta   90.00
_cell.angle_gamma   90.00
#
_symmetry.space_group_name_H-M   'P 1'
#
loop_
_entity.id
_entity.type
_entity.pdbx_description
1 polymer ?
#
loop_
_entity_poly.entity_id
_entity_poly.type
_entity_poly.pdbx_seq_one_letter_code
_entity_poly.pdbx_strand_id
1 'polypeptide(L)'
;MREVYAVFKDEEKKYATGPFEPLVLDLVQGLSDIASNVYKDEFLSVELDDNRIRVLRKPKNVMVICVSKNDCEHQMEFLYRVYGVCKAYENFGLMDILVGRYFD
;
A
#
# COMPACT_ATOMS: atom_id res chain seq x y z
N MET A 1 -16.34 -2.74 6.68
CA MET A 1 -14.99 -3.33 6.72
C MET A 1 -14.02 -2.20 7.02
N ARG A 2 -13.09 -2.38 7.96
CA ARG A 2 -12.05 -1.38 8.24
C ARG A 2 -11.09 -1.35 7.06
N GLU A 3 -10.67 -0.15 6.64
CA GLU A 3 -9.70 0.00 5.57
C GLU A 3 -8.39 -0.66 5.96
N VAL A 4 -7.80 -1.44 5.04
CA VAL A 4 -6.53 -2.12 5.27
C VAL A 4 -5.49 -1.51 4.36
N TYR A 5 -4.36 -1.11 4.95
CA TYR A 5 -3.22 -0.57 4.24
C TYR A 5 -2.00 -1.44 4.49
N ALA A 6 -1.13 -1.56 3.49
CA ALA A 6 0.12 -2.29 3.61
C ALA A 6 1.23 -1.63 2.79
N VAL A 7 2.46 -1.76 3.28
CA VAL A 7 3.68 -1.31 2.59
C VAL A 7 4.57 -2.51 2.33
N PHE A 8 4.99 -2.64 1.07
CA PHE A 8 5.92 -3.66 0.60
C PHE A 8 7.17 -2.99 0.04
N LYS A 9 8.33 -3.60 0.26
CA LYS A 9 9.61 -3.19 -0.32
C LYS A 9 10.32 -4.43 -0.83
N ASP A 10 10.65 -4.43 -2.12
CA ASP A 10 11.22 -5.62 -2.79
C ASP A 10 10.37 -6.86 -2.48
N GLU A 11 9.04 -6.70 -2.60
CA GLU A 11 8.03 -7.75 -2.37
C GLU A 11 7.89 -8.23 -0.92
N GLU A 12 8.76 -7.78 -0.01
CA GLU A 12 8.65 -8.08 1.41
C GLU A 12 7.71 -7.11 2.12
N LYS A 13 6.75 -7.64 2.88
CA LYS A 13 5.87 -6.84 3.75
C LYS A 13 6.69 -6.14 4.84
N LYS A 14 6.67 -4.81 4.86
CA LYS A 14 7.30 -4.00 5.90
C LYS A 14 6.30 -3.50 6.94
N TYR A 15 5.05 -3.32 6.54
CA TYR A 15 4.00 -2.81 7.43
C TYR A 15 2.60 -3.18 6.94
N ALA A 16 1.65 -3.33 7.87
CA ALA A 16 0.23 -3.36 7.57
C ALA A 16 -0.61 -2.88 8.76
N THR A 17 -1.69 -2.15 8.51
CA THR A 17 -2.63 -1.67 9.55
C THR A 17 -3.64 -2.73 10.02
N GLY A 18 -3.66 -3.89 9.36
CA GLY A 18 -4.59 -4.99 9.64
C GLY A 18 -4.11 -6.31 9.01
N PRO A 19 -4.91 -7.38 9.15
CA PRO A 19 -4.60 -8.65 8.49
C PRO A 19 -4.56 -8.42 6.98
N PHE A 20 -3.41 -8.72 6.39
CA PHE A 20 -3.19 -8.60 4.95
C PHE A 20 -2.86 -9.99 4.41
N GLU A 21 -3.77 -10.54 3.61
CA GLU A 21 -3.64 -11.90 3.08
C GLU A 21 -2.62 -11.94 1.93
N PRO A 22 -1.67 -12.90 1.94
CA PRO A 22 -0.68 -13.04 0.87
C PRO A 22 -1.28 -13.21 -0.53
N LEU A 23 -2.44 -13.87 -0.64
CA LEU A 23 -3.10 -14.11 -1.92
C LEU A 23 -3.56 -12.80 -2.60
N VAL A 24 -3.90 -11.79 -1.81
CA VAL A 24 -4.20 -10.44 -2.32
C VAL A 24 -2.94 -9.83 -2.94
N LEU A 25 -1.77 -10.02 -2.33
CA LEU A 25 -0.51 -9.51 -2.86
C LEU A 25 -0.18 -10.13 -4.22
N ASP A 26 -0.28 -11.45 -4.35
CA ASP A 26 0.07 -12.16 -5.59
C ASP A 26 -0.79 -11.71 -6.78
N LEU A 27 -2.10 -11.61 -6.56
CA LEU A 27 -3.05 -11.13 -7.57
C LEU A 27 -2.72 -9.69 -8.00
N VAL A 28 -2.46 -8.84 -7.01
CA VAL A 28 -2.26 -7.40 -7.19
C VAL A 28 -0.90 -7.10 -7.84
N GLN A 29 0.14 -7.84 -7.48
CA GLN A 29 1.45 -7.74 -8.12
C GLN A 29 1.38 -8.13 -9.59
N GLY A 30 0.78 -9.27 -9.91
CA GLY A 30 0.64 -9.73 -11.30
C GLY A 30 -0.10 -8.72 -12.17
N LEU A 31 -1.23 -8.18 -11.69
CA LEU A 31 -1.97 -7.14 -12.41
C LEU A 31 -1.19 -5.83 -12.53
N SER A 32 -0.45 -5.45 -11.48
CA SER A 32 0.31 -4.21 -11.45
C SER A 32 1.56 -4.27 -12.33
N ASP A 33 2.20 -5.44 -12.46
CA ASP A 33 3.31 -5.65 -13.40
C ASP A 33 2.82 -5.58 -14.85
N ILE A 34 1.66 -6.17 -15.15
CA ILE A 34 1.05 -6.05 -16.48
C ILE A 34 0.73 -4.57 -16.77
N ALA A 35 0.09 -3.88 -15.83
CA ALA A 35 -0.28 -2.48 -16.01
C ALA A 35 0.95 -1.58 -16.20
N SER A 36 1.99 -1.75 -15.39
CA SER A 36 3.22 -0.97 -15.47
C SER A 36 3.98 -1.24 -16.77
N ASN A 37 4.06 -2.49 -17.22
CA ASN A 37 4.76 -2.85 -18.46
C ASN A 37 4.03 -2.35 -19.72
N VAL A 38 2.69 -2.37 -19.71
CA VAL A 38 1.89 -2.03 -20.90
C VAL A 38 1.59 -0.53 -20.95
N TYR A 39 1.24 0.09 -19.83
CA TYR A 39 0.73 1.47 -19.78
C TYR A 39 1.69 2.46 -19.13
N LYS A 40 2.80 1.98 -18.51
CA LYS A 40 3.72 2.78 -17.69
C LYS A 40 3.05 3.50 -16.51
N ASP A 41 1.89 3.00 -16.08
CA ASP A 41 1.16 3.58 -14.96
C ASP A 41 1.77 3.19 -13.61
N GLU A 42 1.87 4.19 -12.72
CA GLU A 42 2.32 4.01 -11.34
C GLU A 42 1.18 3.64 -10.39
N PHE A 43 -0.06 3.73 -10.87
CA PHE A 43 -1.27 3.53 -10.09
C PHE A 43 -2.16 2.48 -10.74
N LEU A 44 -2.60 1.50 -9.93
CA LEU A 44 -3.57 0.49 -10.34
C LEU A 44 -4.75 0.53 -9.38
N SER A 45 -5.98 0.51 -9.91
CA SER A 45 -7.20 0.34 -9.13
C SER A 45 -7.98 -0.85 -9.68
N VAL A 46 -8.28 -1.82 -8.83
CA VAL A 46 -9.07 -3.02 -9.13
C VAL A 46 -10.32 -2.99 -8.26
N GLU A 47 -11.49 -3.05 -8.88
CA GLU A 47 -12.77 -3.14 -8.18
C GLU A 47 -13.16 -4.62 -8.01
N LEU A 48 -13.44 -5.02 -6.77
CA LEU A 48 -13.85 -6.37 -6.37
C LEU A 48 -15.08 -6.25 -5.47
N ASP A 49 -16.26 -6.53 -6.03
CA ASP A 49 -17.56 -6.31 -5.40
C ASP A 49 -17.67 -4.87 -4.84
N ASP A 50 -17.92 -4.73 -3.53
CA ASP A 50 -18.02 -3.46 -2.83
C ASP A 50 -16.65 -2.83 -2.49
N ASN A 51 -15.54 -3.53 -2.73
CA ASN A 51 -14.21 -3.10 -2.32
C ASN A 51 -13.37 -2.67 -3.53
N ARG A 52 -12.45 -1.74 -3.30
CA ARG A 52 -11.43 -1.35 -4.27
C ARG A 52 -10.07 -1.63 -3.69
N ILE A 53 -9.28 -2.38 -4.44
CA ILE A 53 -7.86 -2.58 -4.18
C ILE A 53 -7.10 -1.57 -5.03
N ARG A 54 -6.35 -0.70 -4.36
CA ARG A 54 -5.48 0.28 -5.02
C ARG A 54 -4.04 -0.04 -4.74
N VAL A 55 -3.20 0.16 -5.75
CA VAL A 55 -1.75 -0.01 -5.69
C VAL A 55 -1.11 1.28 -6.13
N LEU A 56 -0.21 1.76 -5.29
CA LEU A 56 0.64 2.90 -5.59
C LEU A 56 2.08 2.40 -5.63
N ARG A 57 2.64 2.32 -6.83
CA ARG A 57 4.07 2.05 -7.02
C ARG A 57 4.87 3.31 -6.81
N LYS A 58 5.96 3.18 -6.08
CA LYS A 58 6.90 4.26 -5.78
C LYS A 58 8.32 3.85 -6.11
N PRO A 59 9.22 4.82 -6.33
CA PRO A 59 10.62 4.56 -6.64
C PRO A 59 11.26 3.62 -5.62
N LYS A 60 12.34 2.94 -6.05
CA LYS A 60 13.04 1.94 -5.24
C LYS A 60 12.13 0.78 -4.84
N ASN A 61 11.29 0.26 -5.74
CA ASN A 61 10.45 -0.93 -5.54
C ASN A 61 9.61 -0.89 -4.26
N VAL A 62 9.05 0.28 -3.94
CA VAL A 62 8.11 0.41 -2.83
C VAL A 62 6.70 0.33 -3.40
N MET A 63 5.86 -0.49 -2.79
CA MET A 63 4.45 -0.58 -3.13
C MET A 63 3.62 -0.28 -1.90
N VAL A 64 2.64 0.60 -2.06
CA VAL A 64 1.61 0.82 -1.06
C VAL A 64 0.31 0.23 -1.59
N ILE A 65 -0.34 -0.60 -0.80
CA ILE A 65 -1.62 -1.22 -1.15
C ILE A 65 -2.68 -0.74 -0.16
N CYS A 66 -3.84 -0.40 -0.68
CA CYS A 66 -5.03 -0.05 0.08
C CYS A 66 -6.20 -0.94 -0.37
N VAL A 67 -6.92 -1.51 0.59
CA VAL A 67 -8.21 -2.15 0.39
C VAL A 67 -9.26 -1.32 1.11
N SER A 68 -10.09 -0.60 0.35
CA SER A 68 -11.13 0.29 0.89
C SER A 68 -12.34 0.37 -0.05
N LYS A 69 -13.52 0.68 0.51
CA LYS A 69 -14.71 1.08 -0.27
C LYS A 69 -14.62 2.51 -0.82
N ASN A 70 -13.86 3.37 -0.13
CA ASN A 70 -13.73 4.79 -0.45
C ASN A 70 -12.46 5.08 -1.25
N ASP A 71 -12.27 6.33 -1.64
CA ASP A 71 -10.98 6.79 -2.11
C ASP A 71 -9.95 6.86 -0.99
N CYS A 72 -8.72 6.42 -1.26
CA CYS A 72 -7.66 6.30 -0.27
C CYS A 72 -6.28 6.74 -0.80
N GLU A 73 -6.21 7.42 -1.95
CA GLU A 73 -4.94 7.84 -2.56
C GLU A 73 -4.13 8.76 -1.63
N HIS A 74 -4.78 9.72 -0.98
CA HIS A 74 -4.14 10.62 -0.03
C HIS A 74 -3.52 9.87 1.16
N GLN A 75 -4.22 8.87 1.69
CA GLN A 75 -3.75 8.02 2.78
C GLN A 75 -2.58 7.13 2.34
N MET A 76 -2.61 6.63 1.10
CA MET A 76 -1.51 5.85 0.53
C MET A 76 -0.24 6.70 0.36
N GLU A 77 -0.37 7.94 -0.13
CA GLU A 77 0.73 8.90 -0.22
C GLU A 77 1.31 9.26 1.15
N PHE A 78 0.43 9.49 2.14
CA PHE A 78 0.85 9.72 3.51
C PHE A 78 1.63 8.52 4.07
N LEU A 79 1.11 7.31 3.89
CA LEU A 79 1.74 6.08 4.36
C LEU A 79 3.12 5.86 3.73
N TYR A 80 3.27 6.17 2.43
CA TYR A 80 4.58 6.15 1.76
C TYR A 80 5.58 7.12 2.41
N ARG A 81 5.16 8.35 2.72
CA ARG A 81 6.03 9.34 3.39
C ARG A 81 6.43 8.88 4.79
N VAL A 82 5.48 8.36 5.57
CA VAL A 82 5.75 7.82 6.90
C VAL A 82 6.73 6.65 6.84
N TYR A 83 6.54 5.74 5.89
CA TYR A 83 7.50 4.66 5.63
C TYR A 83 8.90 5.21 5.32
N GLY A 84 9.01 6.24 4.48
CA GLY A 84 10.28 6.90 4.17
C GLY A 84 10.99 7.45 5.40
N VAL A 85 10.26 8.11 6.30
CA VAL A 85 10.77 8.59 7.59
C VAL A 85 11.21 7.41 8.46
N CYS A 86 10.34 6.43 8.70
CA CYS A 86 10.66 5.29 9.57
C CYS A 86 11.87 4.50 9.07
N LYS A 87 12.01 4.36 7.74
CA LYS A 87 13.18 3.74 7.12
C LYS A 87 14.45 4.56 7.34
N ALA A 88 14.40 5.89 7.24
CA ALA A 88 15.56 6.75 7.46
C ALA A 88 16.08 6.71 8.91
N TYR A 89 15.20 6.44 9.88
CA TYR A 89 15.55 6.27 11.29
C TYR A 89 15.73 4.80 11.72
N GLU A 90 15.60 3.85 10.77
CA GLU A 90 15.64 2.40 11.03
C GLU A 90 14.69 1.95 12.15
N ASN A 91 13.55 2.63 12.31
CA ASN A 91 12.60 2.39 13.39
C ASN A 91 11.17 2.27 12.85
N PHE A 92 10.79 1.05 12.48
CA PHE A 92 9.44 0.74 12.01
C PHE A 92 8.38 0.71 13.12
N GLY A 93 8.78 0.66 14.39
CA GLY A 93 7.84 0.78 15.52
C GLY A 93 7.15 2.15 15.58
N LEU A 94 7.74 3.17 14.95
CA LEU A 94 7.11 4.49 14.80
C LEU A 94 5.95 4.50 13.80
N MET A 95 5.84 3.50 12.92
CA MET A 95 4.77 3.43 11.92
C MET A 95 3.40 3.45 12.60
N ASP A 96 3.16 2.62 13.62
CA ASP A 96 1.87 2.56 14.30
C ASP A 96 1.50 3.88 14.99
N ILE A 97 2.50 4.59 15.53
CA ILE A 97 2.29 5.89 16.19
C ILE A 97 1.93 6.96 15.16
N LEU A 98 2.65 7.01 14.04
CA LEU A 98 2.49 8.04 13.02
C LEU A 98 1.24 7.81 12.15
N VAL A 99 0.94 6.54 11.84
CA VAL A 99 -0.25 6.15 11.09
C VAL A 99 -1.50 6.25 11.95
N GLY A 100 -1.45 5.76 13.20
CA GLY A 100 -2.60 5.80 14.11
C GLY A 100 -3.13 7.21 14.34
N ARG A 101 -2.25 8.22 14.43
CA ARG A 101 -2.66 9.64 14.59
C ARG A 101 -3.38 10.24 13.38
N TYR A 102 -3.24 9.65 12.20
CA TYR A 102 -3.75 10.22 10.95
C TYR A 102 -4.94 9.43 10.40
N PHE A 103 -5.08 8.16 10.75
CA PHE A 103 -6.17 7.29 10.29
C PHE A 103 -7.33 7.17 11.30
N ASP A 104 -7.20 7.75 12.50
CA ASP A 104 -8.28 7.99 13.47
C ASP A 104 -9.06 9.26 13.11
#